data_AF-A0A0F9N1J3-F1
#
_entry.id   AF-A0A0F9N1J3-F1
#
_cell.length_a   1.000
_cell.length_b   1.000
_cell.length_c   1.000
_cell.angle_alpha   90.00
_cell.angle_beta   90.00
_cell.angle_gamma   90.00
#
_symmetry.space_group_name_H-M   'P 1'
#
loop_
_entity.id
_entity.type
_entity.pdbx_description
1 polymer ?
#
loop_
_entity_poly.entity_id
_entity_poly.type
_entity_poly.pdbx_seq_one_letter_code
_entity_poly.pdbx_strand_id
1 'polypeptide(L)'
;MHELTQYTDGHRKELRGLLEAAPWREAISSGLVAEAAADMLSPGSTRSFIDTVVNELIGFNRPSVRALIDGGCRDAQRLFDRLSPWPADLGGKQPSISFLGLNVTAECNHQPRCVYCDQFRPDATVGAATWRKIIEEVTADGEGDGPYIYITGGEPLLLGAELWGDE
;
A
#
# COMPACT_ATOMS: atom_id res chain seq x y z
N MET A 1 27.06 14.49 -9.74
CA MET A 1 26.10 15.59 -9.57
C MET A 1 24.98 15.34 -10.55
N HIS A 2 23.81 14.89 -10.08
CA HIS A 2 22.71 14.48 -10.96
C HIS A 2 22.20 15.67 -11.77
N GLU A 3 22.07 15.48 -13.08
CA GLU A 3 21.45 16.50 -13.93
C GLU A 3 19.97 16.64 -13.56
N LEU A 4 19.54 17.88 -13.27
CA LEU A 4 18.16 18.24 -12.93
C LEU A 4 17.36 18.58 -14.20
N THR A 5 17.71 17.97 -15.33
CA THR A 5 17.22 18.32 -16.67
C THR A 5 15.77 17.91 -16.91
N GLN A 6 15.27 16.94 -16.15
CA GLN A 6 13.88 16.49 -16.14
C GLN A 6 12.88 17.50 -15.55
N TYR A 7 13.36 18.49 -14.78
CA TYR A 7 12.51 19.48 -14.14
C TYR A 7 12.36 20.75 -14.98
N THR A 8 11.22 21.44 -14.81
CA THR A 8 10.95 22.76 -15.41
C THR A 8 11.99 23.78 -14.94
N ASP A 9 12.22 24.84 -15.72
CA ASP A 9 13.26 25.82 -15.40
C ASP A 9 13.06 26.52 -14.05
N GLY A 10 11.80 26.80 -13.68
CA GLY A 10 11.46 27.38 -12.39
C GLY A 10 11.81 26.45 -11.23
N HIS A 11 11.35 25.19 -11.29
CA HIS A 11 11.61 24.21 -10.24
C HIS A 11 13.10 23.81 -10.19
N ARG A 12 13.77 23.75 -11.34
CA ARG A 12 15.23 23.55 -11.42
C ARG A 12 15.99 24.65 -10.71
N LYS A 13 15.58 25.91 -10.86
CA LYS A 13 16.21 27.05 -10.18
C LYS A 13 16.00 26.97 -8.67
N GLU A 14 14.80 26.60 -8.24
CA GLU A 14 14.47 26.37 -6.82
C GLU A 14 15.34 25.25 -6.23
N LEU A 15 15.37 24.07 -6.85
CA LEU A 15 16.20 22.94 -6.41
C LEU A 15 17.69 23.28 -6.34
N ARG A 16 18.22 24.03 -7.32
CA ARG A 16 19.61 24.53 -7.26
C ARG A 16 19.81 25.46 -6.09
N GLY A 17 18.89 26.39 -5.84
CA GLY A 17 18.94 27.29 -4.69
C GLY A 17 18.96 26.54 -3.36
N LEU A 18 18.16 25.47 -3.24
CA LEU A 18 18.18 24.59 -2.07
C LEU A 18 19.52 23.87 -1.92
N LEU A 19 20.05 23.27 -2.99
CA LEU A 19 21.36 22.60 -2.97
C LEU A 19 22.53 23.53 -2.66
N GLU A 20 22.42 24.82 -3.00
CA GLU A 20 23.42 25.84 -2.71
C GLU A 20 23.28 26.42 -1.29
N ALA A 21 22.15 26.25 -0.63
CA ALA A 21 21.90 26.76 0.71
C ALA A 21 22.82 26.10 1.74
N ALA A 22 23.34 26.90 2.68
CA ALA A 22 24.32 26.46 3.67
C ALA A 22 23.90 25.20 4.46
N PRO A 23 22.64 25.08 4.95
CA PRO A 23 22.21 23.87 5.68
C PRO A 23 22.30 22.60 4.83
N TRP A 24 21.93 22.67 3.55
CA TRP A 24 21.98 21.53 2.64
C TRP A 24 23.42 21.17 2.26
N ARG A 25 24.28 22.17 2.03
CA ARG A 25 25.70 21.92 1.76
C ARG A 25 26.38 21.26 2.96
N GLU A 26 26.06 21.72 4.17
CA GLU A 26 26.54 21.09 5.41
C GLU A 26 26.06 19.64 5.51
N ALA A 27 24.76 19.37 5.39
CA ALA A 27 24.21 18.03 5.46
C ALA A 27 24.79 17.06 4.40
N ILE A 28 25.01 17.54 3.17
CA ILE A 28 25.61 16.72 2.10
C ILE A 28 27.08 16.44 2.36
N SER A 29 27.83 17.42 2.89
CA SER A 29 29.27 17.29 3.13
C SER A 29 29.64 16.65 4.47
N SER A 30 28.73 16.64 5.44
CA SER A 30 28.96 16.08 6.79
C SER A 30 29.01 14.56 6.81
N GLY A 31 28.60 13.89 5.73
CA GLY A 31 28.45 12.44 5.67
C GLY A 31 27.06 11.96 6.10
N LEU A 32 26.21 12.86 6.63
CA LEU A 32 24.85 12.54 7.09
C LEU A 32 24.01 11.83 6.03
N VAL A 33 24.13 12.24 4.76
CA VAL A 33 23.41 11.58 3.64
C VAL A 33 23.87 10.14 3.45
N ALA A 34 25.17 9.87 3.62
CA ALA A 34 25.71 8.52 3.48
C ALA A 34 25.35 7.64 4.69
N GLU A 35 25.35 8.22 5.90
CA GLU A 35 24.88 7.56 7.12
C GLU A 35 23.38 7.22 7.00
N ALA A 36 22.54 8.18 6.63
CA ALA A 36 21.11 7.95 6.40
C ALA A 36 20.85 6.89 5.31
N ALA A 37 21.66 6.86 4.26
CA ALA A 37 21.57 5.83 3.22
C ALA A 37 21.99 4.44 3.72
N ALA A 38 22.99 4.36 4.61
CA ALA A 38 23.45 3.12 5.22
C ALA A 38 22.44 2.58 6.25
N ASP A 39 21.77 3.48 6.98
CA ASP A 39 20.73 3.16 7.95
C ASP A 39 19.34 3.01 7.30
N MET A 40 19.25 3.13 5.97
CA MET A 40 17.99 3.03 5.25
C MET A 40 17.40 1.63 5.43
N LEU A 41 16.29 1.58 6.15
CA LEU A 41 15.51 0.36 6.27
C LEU A 41 14.95 -0.01 4.89
N SER A 42 15.35 -1.17 4.38
CA SER A 42 14.70 -1.75 3.22
C SER A 42 13.33 -2.27 3.65
N PRO A 43 12.22 -1.84 3.02
CA PRO A 43 10.93 -2.45 3.31
C PRO A 43 10.99 -3.95 3.00
N GLY A 44 10.23 -4.74 3.76
CA GLY A 44 10.06 -6.17 3.47
C GLY A 44 9.45 -6.42 2.09
N SER A 45 9.44 -7.67 1.66
CA SER A 45 8.81 -8.07 0.40
C SER A 45 7.29 -8.08 0.50
N THR A 46 6.64 -7.81 -0.62
CA THR A 46 5.19 -7.99 -0.74
C THR A 46 4.87 -9.44 -1.06
N ARG A 47 3.85 -10.00 -0.40
CA ARG A 47 3.28 -11.30 -0.76
C ARG A 47 2.86 -11.31 -2.24
N SER A 48 3.06 -12.46 -2.87
CA SER A 48 2.62 -12.69 -4.25
C SER A 48 1.10 -12.70 -4.34
N PHE A 49 0.54 -11.76 -5.13
CA PHE A 49 -0.90 -11.70 -5.39
C PHE A 49 -1.46 -13.02 -5.93
N ILE A 50 -0.70 -13.70 -6.80
CA ILE A 50 -1.11 -14.99 -7.35
C ILE A 50 -1.23 -16.03 -6.24
N ASP A 51 -0.29 -16.06 -5.31
CA ASP A 51 -0.28 -17.06 -4.25
C ASP A 51 -1.36 -16.78 -3.19
N THR A 52 -1.54 -15.53 -2.80
CA THR A 52 -2.49 -15.16 -1.74
C THR A 52 -3.93 -15.05 -2.22
N VAL A 53 -4.18 -14.63 -3.47
CA VAL A 53 -5.55 -14.39 -3.95
C VAL A 53 -6.00 -15.49 -4.91
N VAL A 54 -5.23 -15.71 -5.97
CA VAL A 54 -5.64 -16.62 -7.05
C VAL A 54 -5.59 -18.07 -6.59
N ASN A 55 -4.47 -18.49 -6.01
CA ASN A 55 -4.28 -19.87 -5.58
C ASN A 55 -5.19 -20.24 -4.41
N GLU A 56 -5.45 -19.31 -3.49
CA GLU A 56 -6.42 -19.52 -2.41
C GLU A 56 -7.85 -19.68 -2.95
N LEU A 57 -8.32 -18.78 -3.81
CA LEU A 57 -9.63 -18.88 -4.46
C LEU A 57 -9.79 -20.20 -5.22
N ILE A 58 -8.77 -20.58 -6.00
CA ILE A 58 -8.74 -21.89 -6.65
C ILE A 58 -8.83 -22.99 -5.60
N GLY A 59 -8.08 -22.90 -4.51
CA GLY A 59 -8.11 -23.85 -3.40
C GLY A 59 -9.52 -24.07 -2.84
N PHE A 60 -10.30 -23.00 -2.66
CA PHE A 60 -11.69 -23.08 -2.20
C PHE A 60 -12.59 -23.81 -3.20
N ASN A 61 -12.50 -23.47 -4.48
CA ASN A 61 -13.47 -23.93 -5.47
C ASN A 61 -13.04 -25.21 -6.21
N ARG A 62 -11.76 -25.60 -6.15
CA ARG A 62 -11.19 -26.75 -6.86
C ARG A 62 -11.98 -28.05 -6.69
N PRO A 63 -12.44 -28.46 -5.49
CA PRO A 63 -13.20 -29.71 -5.35
C PRO A 63 -14.49 -29.69 -6.19
N SER A 64 -15.22 -28.58 -6.16
CA SER A 64 -16.49 -28.45 -6.87
C SER A 64 -16.34 -28.38 -8.39
N VAL A 65 -15.28 -27.73 -8.87
CA VAL A 65 -14.96 -27.64 -10.29
C VAL A 65 -14.49 -29.00 -10.81
N ARG A 66 -13.68 -29.73 -10.04
CA ARG A 66 -13.29 -31.11 -10.37
C ARG A 66 -14.50 -32.02 -10.49
N ALA A 67 -15.45 -31.96 -9.55
CA ALA A 67 -16.68 -32.75 -9.63
C ALA A 67 -17.50 -32.48 -10.92
N LEU A 68 -17.54 -31.23 -11.39
CA LEU A 68 -18.18 -30.91 -12.68
C LEU A 68 -17.43 -31.52 -13.87
N ILE A 69 -16.10 -31.44 -13.87
CA ILE A 69 -15.25 -32.00 -14.92
C ILE A 69 -15.39 -33.52 -14.97
N ASP A 70 -15.38 -34.18 -13.82
CA ASP A 70 -15.54 -35.63 -13.68
C ASP A 70 -16.96 -36.07 -14.10
N GLY A 71 -17.96 -35.22 -13.86
CA GLY A 71 -19.32 -35.37 -14.40
C GLY A 71 -19.47 -35.08 -15.90
N GLY A 72 -18.37 -34.84 -16.62
CA GLY A 72 -18.35 -34.64 -18.07
C GLY A 72 -18.54 -33.20 -18.53
N CYS A 73 -18.58 -32.21 -17.63
CA CYS A 73 -18.68 -30.81 -18.03
C CYS A 73 -17.41 -30.38 -18.79
N ARG A 74 -17.59 -29.81 -19.99
CA ARG A 74 -16.51 -29.24 -20.83
C ARG A 74 -16.78 -27.78 -21.21
N ASP A 75 -17.84 -27.18 -20.69
CA ASP A 75 -18.19 -25.78 -20.89
C ASP A 75 -17.26 -24.90 -20.06
N ALA A 76 -16.39 -24.15 -20.75
CA ALA A 76 -15.40 -23.30 -20.12
C ALA A 76 -16.04 -22.17 -19.28
N GLN A 77 -17.15 -21.59 -19.76
CA GLN A 77 -17.83 -20.52 -19.03
C GLN A 77 -18.42 -21.05 -17.73
N ARG A 78 -19.11 -22.21 -17.80
CA ARG A 78 -19.67 -22.85 -16.62
C ARG A 78 -18.62 -23.24 -15.58
N LEU A 79 -17.46 -23.72 -16.03
CA LEU A 79 -16.34 -24.04 -15.13
C LEU A 79 -15.75 -22.78 -14.50
N PHE A 80 -15.59 -21.70 -15.27
CA PHE A 80 -15.12 -20.41 -14.78
C PHE A 80 -16.10 -19.79 -13.77
N ASP A 81 -17.39 -19.79 -14.06
CA ASP A 81 -18.44 -19.28 -13.16
C ASP A 81 -18.47 -20.04 -11.84
N ARG A 82 -18.08 -21.32 -11.84
CA ARG A 82 -17.97 -22.10 -10.60
C ARG A 82 -16.66 -21.84 -9.85
N LEU A 83 -15.58 -21.49 -10.55
CA LEU A 83 -14.24 -21.27 -10.00
C LEU A 83 -14.04 -19.86 -9.43
N SER A 84 -14.63 -18.84 -10.07
CA SER A 84 -14.36 -17.43 -9.84
C SER A 84 -14.96 -16.80 -8.56
N PRO A 85 -16.07 -17.28 -7.96
CA PRO A 85 -16.65 -16.60 -6.81
C PRO A 85 -15.95 -17.02 -5.52
N TRP A 86 -15.62 -16.04 -4.67
CA TRP A 86 -15.27 -16.32 -3.28
C TRP A 86 -16.46 -16.97 -2.56
N PRO A 87 -16.24 -18.05 -1.79
CA PRO A 87 -17.33 -18.66 -1.04
C PRO A 87 -17.81 -17.69 0.04
N ALA A 88 -19.13 -17.68 0.29
CA ALA A 88 -19.72 -16.84 1.34
C ALA A 88 -19.25 -17.23 2.75
N ASP A 89 -18.86 -18.48 2.94
CA ASP A 89 -18.22 -19.01 4.13
C ASP A 89 -16.83 -19.54 3.75
N LEU A 90 -15.80 -19.03 4.43
CA LEU A 90 -14.42 -19.44 4.24
C LEU A 90 -14.10 -20.77 4.94
N GLY A 91 -15.08 -21.43 5.55
CA GLY A 91 -14.95 -22.76 6.16
C GLY A 91 -13.94 -22.76 7.31
N GLY A 92 -13.91 -21.68 8.08
CA GLY A 92 -12.94 -21.47 9.17
C GLY A 92 -11.52 -21.15 8.72
N LYS A 93 -11.25 -21.02 7.41
CA LYS A 93 -9.96 -20.55 6.91
C LYS A 93 -9.86 -19.03 7.05
N GLN A 94 -8.64 -18.57 7.34
CA GLN A 94 -8.29 -17.15 7.35
C GLN A 94 -7.34 -16.89 6.17
N PRO A 95 -7.88 -16.46 5.02
CA PRO A 95 -7.06 -16.18 3.84
C PRO A 95 -6.07 -15.05 4.14
N SER A 96 -4.88 -15.13 3.56
CA SER A 96 -3.87 -14.10 3.76
C SER A 96 -4.27 -12.81 3.04
N ILE A 97 -4.19 -11.67 3.73
CA ILE A 97 -4.40 -10.36 3.09
C ILE A 97 -3.20 -10.09 2.17
N SER A 98 -3.50 -9.73 0.91
CA SER A 98 -2.50 -9.37 -0.09
C SER A 98 -2.35 -7.86 -0.26
N PHE A 99 -3.38 -7.09 0.08
CA PHE A 99 -3.46 -5.65 -0.07
C PHE A 99 -4.25 -5.05 1.09
N LEU A 100 -3.68 -4.03 1.74
CA LEU A 100 -4.33 -3.28 2.81
C LEU A 100 -4.31 -1.79 2.45
N GLY A 101 -5.49 -1.23 2.18
CA GLY A 101 -5.67 0.21 1.98
C GLY A 101 -6.06 0.90 3.29
N LEU A 102 -5.26 1.89 3.72
CA LEU A 102 -5.49 2.67 4.94
C LEU A 102 -5.87 4.10 4.57
N ASN A 103 -7.12 4.49 4.81
CA ASN A 103 -7.55 5.88 4.69
C ASN A 103 -7.34 6.58 6.03
N VAL A 104 -6.20 7.26 6.17
CA VAL A 104 -5.74 7.79 7.46
C VAL A 104 -6.35 9.15 7.81
N THR A 105 -6.91 9.86 6.83
CA THR A 105 -7.59 11.15 7.05
C THR A 105 -8.55 11.47 5.92
N ALA A 106 -9.68 12.12 6.23
CA ALA A 106 -10.58 12.71 5.24
C ALA A 106 -10.41 14.22 5.09
N GLU A 107 -9.46 14.81 5.82
CA GLU A 107 -9.11 16.22 5.68
C GLU A 107 -8.20 16.43 4.48
N CYS A 108 -8.46 17.50 3.74
CA CYS A 108 -7.78 17.87 2.50
C CYS A 108 -7.69 19.39 2.44
N ASN A 109 -6.51 19.91 2.12
CA ASN A 109 -6.27 21.35 1.98
C ASN A 109 -6.60 21.89 0.57
N HIS A 110 -7.10 21.05 -0.35
CA HIS A 110 -7.49 21.48 -1.68
C HIS A 110 -8.87 22.15 -1.68
N GLN A 111 -8.92 23.44 -2.05
CA GLN A 111 -10.16 24.23 -2.10
C GLN A 111 -10.31 24.99 -3.44
N PRO A 112 -11.47 24.90 -4.13
CA PRO A 112 -12.60 24.04 -3.80
C PRO A 112 -12.25 22.55 -3.93
N ARG A 113 -13.04 21.64 -3.34
CA ARG A 113 -12.81 20.18 -3.47
C ARG A 113 -12.70 19.80 -4.95
N CYS A 114 -11.83 18.84 -5.26
CA CYS A 114 -11.71 18.32 -6.61
C CYS A 114 -13.07 17.81 -7.12
N VAL A 115 -13.43 18.14 -8.36
CA VAL A 115 -14.72 17.78 -8.97
C VAL A 115 -14.96 16.26 -9.02
N TYR A 116 -13.89 15.47 -8.99
CA TYR A 116 -13.91 14.01 -9.03
C TYR A 116 -13.64 13.36 -7.67
N CYS A 117 -13.52 14.14 -6.58
CA CYS A 117 -13.26 13.58 -5.25
C CYS A 117 -14.56 13.03 -4.65
N ASP A 118 -14.66 11.71 -4.58
CA ASP A 118 -15.74 10.97 -3.92
C ASP A 118 -15.40 10.55 -2.49
N GLN A 119 -14.30 11.07 -1.93
CA GLN A 119 -13.82 10.66 -0.62
C GLN A 119 -14.91 10.85 0.45
N PHE A 120 -15.25 9.72 1.07
CA PHE A 120 -16.15 9.64 2.20
C PHE A 120 -15.53 10.25 3.45
N ARG A 121 -16.31 11.03 4.19
CA ARG A 121 -15.94 11.55 5.52
C ARG A 121 -16.63 10.68 6.57
N PRO A 122 -15.90 9.80 7.27
CA PRO A 122 -16.48 9.00 8.34
C PRO A 122 -16.77 9.86 9.57
N ASP A 123 -17.76 9.46 10.37
CA ASP A 123 -18.11 10.14 11.63
C ASP A 123 -17.03 9.98 12.73
N ALA A 124 -16.13 9.00 12.56
CA ALA A 124 -15.02 8.73 13.47
C ALA A 124 -13.75 8.37 12.69
N THR A 125 -12.60 8.79 13.22
CA THR A 125 -11.28 8.46 12.67
C THR A 125 -10.59 7.40 13.52
N VAL A 126 -9.76 6.59 12.85
CA VAL A 126 -8.89 5.62 13.51
C VAL A 126 -7.55 6.30 13.80
N GLY A 127 -7.12 6.28 15.06
CA GLY A 127 -5.84 6.87 15.47
C GLY A 127 -4.63 6.02 15.07
N ALA A 128 -3.45 6.66 15.00
CA ALA A 128 -2.20 6.03 14.56
C ALA A 128 -1.83 4.74 15.35
N ALA A 129 -2.10 4.70 16.66
CA ALA A 129 -1.86 3.51 17.47
C ALA A 129 -2.71 2.31 17.04
N THR A 130 -3.94 2.54 16.61
CA THR A 130 -4.82 1.49 16.10
C THR A 130 -4.42 1.06 14.69
N TRP A 131 -3.99 2.01 13.83
CA TRP A 131 -3.41 1.66 12.54
C TRP A 131 -2.18 0.77 12.67
N ARG A 132 -1.28 1.06 13.62
CA ARG A 132 -0.13 0.19 13.91
C ARG A 132 -0.55 -1.24 14.26
N LYS A 133 -1.54 -1.40 15.15
CA LYS A 133 -2.07 -2.73 15.50
C LYS A 133 -2.64 -3.47 14.28
N ILE A 134 -3.37 -2.77 13.41
CA ILE A 134 -3.89 -3.38 12.18
C ILE A 134 -2.74 -3.84 11.29
N ILE A 135 -1.70 -3.02 11.12
CA ILE A 135 -0.53 -3.38 10.33
C ILE A 135 0.19 -4.60 10.94
N GLU A 136 0.40 -4.60 12.26
CA GLU A 136 1.01 -5.72 13.00
C GLU A 136 0.20 -7.02 12.80
N GLU A 137 -1.13 -6.95 12.91
CA GLU A 137 -2.01 -8.09 12.74
C GLU A 137 -1.92 -8.69 11.33
N VAL A 138 -1.96 -7.86 10.29
CA VAL A 138 -1.92 -8.38 8.90
C VAL A 138 -0.53 -8.82 8.45
N THR A 139 0.53 -8.41 9.15
CA THR A 139 1.92 -8.75 8.86
C THR A 139 2.46 -9.89 9.72
N ALA A 140 1.77 -10.28 10.80
CA ALA A 140 2.23 -11.29 11.78
C ALA A 140 2.64 -12.63 11.14
N ASP A 141 1.88 -13.10 10.14
CA ASP A 141 2.03 -14.45 9.58
C ASP A 141 2.91 -14.49 8.31
N GLY A 142 3.78 -13.50 8.13
CA GLY A 142 4.48 -13.25 6.87
C GLY A 142 5.88 -13.85 6.69
N GLU A 143 6.56 -14.29 7.76
CA GLU A 143 8.01 -14.63 7.72
C GLU A 143 8.90 -13.58 7.00
N GLY A 144 8.48 -12.31 7.00
CA GLY A 144 9.12 -11.20 6.27
C GLY A 144 8.34 -10.69 5.05
N ASP A 145 7.35 -11.45 4.57
CA ASP A 145 6.45 -11.07 3.48
C ASP A 145 5.10 -10.53 4.00
N GLY A 146 4.81 -9.26 3.70
CA GLY A 146 3.59 -8.58 4.11
C GLY A 146 2.60 -8.33 2.96
N PRO A 147 1.35 -7.92 3.26
CA PRO A 147 0.50 -7.33 2.23
C PRO A 147 1.15 -6.07 1.67
N TYR A 148 0.77 -5.68 0.45
CA TYR A 148 1.03 -4.33 -0.02
C TYR A 148 0.17 -3.34 0.78
N ILE A 149 0.81 -2.46 1.55
CA ILE A 149 0.13 -1.46 2.37
C ILE A 149 0.08 -0.14 1.59
N TYR A 150 -1.14 0.30 1.26
CA TYR A 150 -1.39 1.56 0.59
C TYR A 150 -1.96 2.58 1.57
N ILE A 151 -1.15 3.57 1.94
CA ILE A 151 -1.57 4.66 2.82
C ILE A 151 -2.13 5.79 1.97
N THR A 152 -3.38 6.17 2.22
CA THR A 152 -4.13 7.17 1.46
C THR A 152 -4.97 8.05 2.38
N GLY A 153 -5.56 9.12 1.85
CA GLY A 153 -6.38 10.05 2.59
C GLY A 153 -6.71 11.28 1.75
N GLY A 154 -7.23 12.33 2.39
CA GLY A 154 -7.52 13.59 1.71
C GLY A 154 -6.22 14.29 1.36
N GLU A 155 -5.47 14.70 2.37
CA GLU A 155 -4.05 15.07 2.28
C GLU A 155 -3.33 14.45 3.49
N PRO A 156 -2.78 13.22 3.36
CA PRO A 156 -2.08 12.53 4.45
C PRO A 156 -0.92 13.32 5.05
N LEU A 157 -0.32 14.25 4.30
CA LEU A 157 0.77 15.09 4.80
C LEU A 157 0.29 16.09 5.89
N LEU A 158 -1.01 16.38 5.98
CA LEU A 158 -1.55 17.24 7.05
C LEU A 158 -1.47 16.61 8.44
N LEU A 159 -1.27 15.30 8.53
CA LEU A 159 -1.20 14.61 9.82
C LEU A 159 0.11 14.89 10.58
N GLY A 160 1.14 15.40 9.90
CA GLY A 160 2.39 15.81 10.53
C GLY A 160 2.97 14.74 11.47
N ALA A 161 3.48 15.17 12.63
CA ALA A 161 4.14 14.29 13.59
C ALA A 161 3.22 13.20 14.18
N GLU A 162 1.90 13.36 14.10
CA GLU A 162 0.96 12.35 14.60
C GLU A 162 1.09 11.01 13.83
N LEU A 163 1.35 11.09 12.52
CA LEU A 163 1.54 9.91 11.68
C LEU A 163 3.01 9.65 11.36
N TRP A 164 3.81 10.70 11.15
CA TRP A 164 5.16 10.60 10.61
C TRP A 164 6.27 10.61 11.67
N GLY A 165 5.94 10.89 12.94
CA GLY A 165 6.91 11.02 14.03
C GLY A 165 7.53 12.42 14.11
N ASP A 166 8.42 12.63 15.08
CA ASP A 166 9.16 13.89 15.21
C ASP A 166 10.03 14.12 13.96
N GLU A 167 10.06 15.36 13.45
CA GLU A 167 10.92 15.80 12.33
C GLU A 167 12.41 15.86 12.71
#